data_AF-A0A645HBM1-F1
#
_entry.id   AF-A0A645HBM1-F1
#
_cell.length_a   1.000
_cell.length_b   1.000
_cell.length_c   1.000
_cell.angle_alpha   90.00
_cell.angle_beta   90.00
_cell.angle_gamma   90.00
#
_symmetry.space_group_name_H-M   'P 1'
#
loop_
_entity.id
_entity.type
_entity.pdbx_description
1 polymer ?
#
loop_
_entity_poly.entity_id
_entity_poly.type
_entity_poly.pdbx_seq_one_letter_code
_entity_poly.pdbx_strand_id
1 'polypeptide(L)'
;MQDALINKNVIKANQIIRYFADNKKSNPLQMVLAQLFGFFSNLMIFHYLPSKTGEAAATEFKIHPFIARNYLKGAQSFNAWKTMNIITYIRETDARSKGIENVSSDEGDLLKELIFKILH
;
A
#
# COMPACT_ATOMS: atom_id res chain seq x y z
N MET A 1 1.88 -4.63 -7.23
CA MET A 1 2.42 -4.45 -5.86
C MET A 1 1.40 -4.79 -4.78
N GLN A 2 0.22 -4.16 -4.82
CA GLN A 2 -0.89 -4.40 -3.88
C GLN A 2 -1.20 -5.89 -3.63
N ASP A 3 -1.37 -6.71 -4.68
CA ASP A 3 -1.65 -8.14 -4.49
C ASP A 3 -0.55 -8.90 -3.75
N ALA A 4 0.72 -8.52 -3.94
CA ALA A 4 1.82 -9.14 -3.21
C ALA A 4 1.74 -8.80 -1.71
N LEU A 5 1.37 -7.56 -1.38
CA LEU A 5 1.20 -7.12 0.02
C LEU A 5 -0.01 -7.77 0.68
N ILE A 6 -1.16 -7.81 -0.02
CA ILE A 6 -2.40 -8.44 0.49
C ILE A 6 -2.15 -9.91 0.85
N ASN A 7 -1.42 -10.63 0.00
CA ASN A 7 -1.11 -12.04 0.23
C ASN A 7 0.13 -12.24 1.11
N LYS A 8 0.70 -11.17 1.69
CA LYS A 8 1.98 -11.18 2.43
C LYS A 8 3.10 -11.93 1.71
N ASN A 9 3.12 -11.88 0.38
CA ASN A 9 4.11 -12.54 -0.44
C ASN A 9 5.39 -11.68 -0.47
N VAL A 10 6.23 -11.89 0.54
CA VAL A 10 7.49 -11.15 0.75
C VAL A 10 8.43 -11.28 -0.46
N ILE A 11 8.52 -12.47 -1.05
CA ILE A 11 9.40 -12.72 -2.21
C ILE A 11 8.95 -11.88 -3.41
N LYS A 12 7.65 -11.91 -3.73
CA LYS A 12 7.08 -11.15 -4.85
C LYS A 12 7.13 -9.64 -4.59
N ALA A 13 6.92 -9.21 -3.35
CA ALA A 13 7.06 -7.81 -2.96
C ALA A 13 8.51 -7.31 -3.18
N ASN A 14 9.51 -8.07 -2.73
CA ASN A 14 10.93 -7.73 -2.94
C ASN A 14 11.35 -7.74 -4.42
N GLN A 15 10.80 -8.66 -5.22
CA GLN A 15 11.03 -8.67 -6.68
C GLN A 15 10.49 -7.39 -7.35
N ILE A 16 9.28 -6.96 -6.98
CA ILE A 16 8.67 -5.73 -7.52
C ILE A 16 9.49 -4.49 -7.13
N ILE A 17 9.99 -4.43 -5.90
CA ILE A 17 10.83 -3.31 -5.45
C ILE A 17 12.14 -3.26 -6.22
N ARG A 18 12.82 -4.40 -6.42
CA ARG A 18 14.03 -4.47 -7.25
C ARG A 18 13.76 -3.96 -8.66
N TYR A 19 12.68 -4.44 -9.28
CA TYR A 19 12.28 -3.98 -10.61
C TYR A 19 12.03 -2.46 -10.68
N PHE A 20 11.40 -1.87 -9.66
CA PHE A 20 11.17 -0.41 -9.60
C PHE A 20 12.46 0.37 -9.35
N ALA A 21 13.36 -0.12 -8.49
CA ALA A 21 14.65 0.51 -8.24
C ALA A 21 15.54 0.52 -9.51
N ASP A 22 15.48 -0.56 -10.30
CA ASP A 22 16.23 -0.69 -11.55
C ASP A 22 15.61 0.15 -12.69
N ASN A 23 14.33 0.51 -12.60
CA ASN A 23 13.57 1.21 -13.67
C ASN A 23 12.84 2.47 -13.16
N LYS A 24 13.58 3.40 -12.53
CA LYS A 24 13.04 4.61 -11.89
C LYS A 24 12.18 5.50 -12.80
N LYS A 25 12.50 5.58 -14.11
CA LYS A 25 11.70 6.35 -15.09
C LYS A 25 10.33 5.75 -15.38
N SER A 26 10.20 4.42 -15.31
CA SER A 26 8.98 3.72 -15.68
C SER A 26 7.98 3.62 -14.52
N ASN A 27 8.46 3.73 -13.27
CA ASN A 27 7.62 3.67 -12.08
C ASN A 27 8.10 4.70 -11.05
N PRO A 28 7.74 5.99 -11.23
CA PRO A 28 8.06 7.03 -10.25
C PRO A 28 7.56 6.62 -8.86
N LEU A 29 8.39 6.79 -7.84
CA LEU A 29 8.06 6.43 -6.45
C LEU A 29 6.71 7.03 -6.02
N GLN A 30 6.45 8.28 -6.41
CA GLN A 30 5.25 9.04 -6.08
C GLN A 30 3.99 8.35 -6.62
N MET A 31 4.03 7.72 -7.80
CA MET A 31 2.91 6.95 -8.34
C MET A 31 2.63 5.70 -7.51
N VAL A 32 3.70 4.99 -7.09
CA VAL A 32 3.58 3.80 -6.24
C VAL A 32 2.97 4.17 -4.88
N LEU A 33 3.45 5.25 -4.27
CA LEU A 33 2.94 5.75 -2.99
C LEU A 33 1.46 6.15 -3.10
N ALA A 34 1.06 6.83 -4.18
CA ALA A 34 -0.34 7.20 -4.41
C ALA A 34 -1.26 5.97 -4.51
N GLN A 35 -0.84 4.92 -5.22
CA GLN A 35 -1.60 3.67 -5.32
C GLN A 35 -1.72 2.95 -3.97
N LEU A 36 -0.62 2.86 -3.21
CA LEU A 36 -0.63 2.26 -1.87
C LEU A 36 -1.53 3.05 -0.92
N PHE A 37 -1.40 4.38 -0.91
CA PHE A 37 -2.22 5.25 -0.07
C PHE A 37 -3.71 5.10 -0.37
N GLY A 38 -4.10 5.09 -1.65
CA GLY A 38 -5.50 4.89 -2.05
C GLY A 38 -6.05 3.55 -1.57
N PHE A 39 -5.29 2.46 -1.76
CA PHE A 39 -5.71 1.15 -1.27
C PHE A 39 -5.85 1.10 0.25
N PHE A 40 -4.83 1.53 1.00
CA PHE A 40 -4.86 1.44 2.46
C PHE A 40 -5.87 2.41 3.09
N SER A 41 -6.14 3.57 2.46
CA SER A 41 -7.22 4.47 2.88
C SER A 41 -8.59 3.81 2.73
N ASN A 42 -8.86 3.18 1.59
CA ASN A 42 -10.10 2.42 1.39
C ASN A 42 -10.17 1.19 2.31
N LEU A 43 -9.06 0.50 2.55
CA LEU A 43 -9.00 -0.59 3.51
C LEU A 43 -9.30 -0.10 4.94
N MET A 44 -8.87 1.11 5.29
CA MET A 44 -9.22 1.72 6.56
C MET A 44 -10.73 1.97 6.65
N ILE A 45 -11.36 2.54 5.62
CA ILE A 45 -12.82 2.70 5.58
C ILE A 45 -13.52 1.33 5.69
N PHE A 46 -13.02 0.32 4.98
CA PHE A 46 -13.58 -1.03 4.98
C PHE A 46 -13.64 -1.66 6.38
N HIS A 47 -12.64 -1.42 7.24
CA HIS A 47 -12.64 -1.92 8.63
C HIS A 47 -13.83 -1.43 9.46
N TYR A 48 -14.40 -0.27 9.10
CA TYR A 48 -15.52 0.37 9.80
C TYR A 48 -16.84 0.30 9.05
N LEU A 49 -16.90 -0.41 7.92
CA LEU A 49 -18.18 -0.65 7.27
C LEU A 49 -19.11 -1.47 8.18
N PRO A 50 -20.42 -1.16 8.20
CA PRO A 50 -21.41 -1.93 8.96
C PRO A 50 -21.39 -3.42 8.58
N SER A 51 -21.19 -3.71 7.30
CA SER A 51 -21.01 -5.05 6.76
C SER A 51 -19.64 -5.18 6.09
N LYS A 52 -18.86 -6.19 6.50
CA LYS A 52 -17.52 -6.47 5.96
C LYS A 52 -17.61 -7.53 4.87
N THR A 53 -18.37 -7.25 3.82
CA THR A 53 -18.52 -8.15 2.65
C THR A 53 -17.96 -7.50 1.38
N GLY A 54 -17.74 -8.31 0.35
CA GLY A 54 -17.27 -7.82 -0.94
C GLY A 54 -18.30 -6.92 -1.63
N GLU A 55 -19.58 -7.20 -1.42
CA GLU A 55 -20.71 -6.44 -1.94
C GLU A 55 -20.77 -5.06 -1.27
N ALA A 56 -20.65 -5.00 0.07
CA ALA A 56 -20.62 -3.74 0.79
C ALA A 56 -19.45 -2.85 0.33
N ALA A 57 -18.25 -3.43 0.16
CA ALA A 57 -17.10 -2.72 -0.41
C ALA A 57 -17.31 -2.28 -1.86
N ALA A 58 -17.94 -3.11 -2.69
CA ALA A 58 -18.24 -2.77 -4.08
C ALA A 58 -19.18 -1.57 -4.18
N THR A 59 -20.22 -1.54 -3.35
CA THR A 59 -21.17 -0.44 -3.25
C THR A 59 -20.51 0.83 -2.71
N GLU A 60 -19.81 0.74 -1.57
CA GLU A 60 -19.17 1.90 -0.93
C GLU A 60 -18.15 2.56 -1.85
N PHE A 61 -17.24 1.76 -2.42
CA PHE A 61 -16.13 2.27 -3.22
C PHE A 61 -16.48 2.42 -4.71
N LYS A 62 -17.71 2.05 -5.12
CA LYS A 62 -18.18 2.09 -6.51
C LYS A 62 -17.24 1.36 -7.47
N ILE A 63 -16.81 0.17 -7.06
CA ILE A 63 -15.86 -0.68 -7.81
C ILE A 63 -16.48 -2.02 -8.17
N HIS A 64 -15.88 -2.70 -9.15
CA HIS A 64 -16.30 -4.03 -9.55
C HIS A 64 -16.15 -5.05 -8.39
N PRO A 65 -17.11 -5.97 -8.16
CA PRO A 65 -17.08 -6.93 -7.04
C PRO A 65 -15.81 -7.78 -6.98
N PHE A 66 -15.21 -8.11 -8.12
CA PHE A 66 -13.95 -8.85 -8.16
C PHE A 66 -12.81 -8.08 -7.47
N ILE A 67 -12.73 -6.77 -7.69
CA ILE A 67 -11.73 -5.90 -7.06
C ILE A 67 -12.09 -5.71 -5.58
N ALA A 68 -13.38 -5.62 -5.26
CA ALA A 68 -13.85 -5.46 -3.89
C ALA A 68 -13.41 -6.62 -2.96
N ARG A 69 -13.28 -7.84 -3.49
CA ARG A 69 -12.75 -9.01 -2.76
C ARG A 69 -11.32 -8.82 -2.25
N ASN A 70 -10.54 -7.90 -2.82
CA ASN A 70 -9.21 -7.58 -2.33
C ASN A 70 -9.23 -6.90 -0.96
N TYR A 71 -10.30 -6.16 -0.62
CA TYR A 71 -10.43 -5.55 0.70
C TYR A 71 -10.75 -6.58 1.79
N LEU A 72 -11.52 -7.62 1.46
CA LEU A 72 -11.72 -8.76 2.36
C LEU A 72 -10.40 -9.43 2.73
N LYS A 73 -9.60 -9.79 1.72
CA LYS A 73 -8.29 -10.40 1.93
C LYS A 73 -7.33 -9.45 2.65
N GLY A 74 -7.35 -8.17 2.28
CA GLY A 74 -6.55 -7.13 2.92
C GLY A 74 -6.87 -7.01 4.41
N ALA A 75 -8.15 -7.05 4.79
CA ALA A 75 -8.59 -6.93 6.18
C ALA A 75 -8.21 -8.15 7.04
N GLN A 76 -8.08 -9.33 6.43
CA GLN A 76 -7.55 -10.52 7.09
C GLN A 76 -6.03 -10.40 7.35
N SER A 77 -5.30 -9.75 6.44
CA SER A 77 -3.85 -9.58 6.54
C SER A 77 -3.43 -8.42 7.45
N PHE A 78 -4.19 -7.33 7.45
CA PHE A 78 -3.89 -6.09 8.16
C PHE A 78 -5.12 -5.63 8.95
N ASN A 79 -5.03 -5.67 10.28
CA ASN A 79 -6.07 -5.12 11.14
C ASN A 79 -6.10 -3.57 11.07
N ALA A 80 -7.15 -2.94 11.59
CA ALA A 80 -7.33 -1.48 11.53
C ALA A 80 -6.12 -0.69 12.06
N TRP A 81 -5.51 -1.15 13.16
CA TRP A 81 -4.36 -0.48 13.77
C TRP A 81 -3.11 -0.56 12.87
N LYS A 82 -2.81 -1.74 12.31
CA LYS A 82 -1.72 -1.92 11.34
C LYS A 82 -1.99 -1.11 10.07
N THR A 83 -3.23 -1.09 9.56
CA THR A 83 -3.61 -0.26 8.41
C THR A 83 -3.34 1.22 8.67
N MET A 84 -3.70 1.74 9.84
CA MET A 84 -3.41 3.12 10.23
C MET A 84 -1.90 3.41 10.23
N ASN A 85 -1.09 2.54 10.83
CA ASN A 85 0.36 2.69 10.83
C ASN A 85 0.95 2.67 9.42
N ILE A 86 0.43 1.80 8.54
CA ILE A 86 0.85 1.75 7.14
C ILE A 86 0.57 3.07 6.43
N ILE A 87 -0.60 3.68 6.65
CA ILE A 87 -0.93 4.99 6.09
C ILE A 87 0.08 6.04 6.56
N THR A 88 0.43 6.04 7.85
CA THR A 88 1.47 6.93 8.40
C THR A 88 2.82 6.72 7.71
N TYR A 89 3.29 5.48 7.57
CA TYR A 89 4.56 5.18 6.91
C TYR A 89 4.57 5.62 5.44
N ILE A 90 3.45 5.48 4.73
CA ILE A 90 3.34 5.96 3.34
C ILE A 90 3.49 7.49 3.29
N ARG A 91 2.85 8.22 4.21
CA ARG A 91 2.95 9.70 4.28
C ARG A 91 4.35 10.17 4.65
N GLU A 92 5.00 9.52 5.61
CA GLU A 92 6.39 9.79 5.96
C GLU A 92 7.32 9.56 4.77
N THR A 93 7.11 8.46 4.03
CA THR A 93 7.89 8.13 2.83
C THR A 93 7.67 9.15 1.72
N ASP A 94 6.42 9.59 1.51
CA ASP A 94 6.07 10.63 0.52
C ASP A 94 6.74 11.98 0.86
N ALA A 95 6.70 12.40 2.12
CA ALA A 95 7.40 13.61 2.57
C ALA A 95 8.91 13.52 2.35
N ARG A 96 9.53 12.39 2.74
CA ARG A 96 10.96 12.13 2.51
C ARG A 96 11.32 12.08 1.02
N SER A 97 10.46 11.54 0.17
CA SER A 97 10.66 11.52 -1.29
C SER A 97 10.66 12.92 -1.92
N LYS A 98 10.06 13.90 -1.24
CA LYS A 98 9.99 15.32 -1.67
C LYS A 98 11.08 16.18 -1.04
N GLY A 99 12.02 15.59 -0.30
CA GLY A 99 13.15 16.28 0.32
C GLY A 99 12.88 16.84 1.71
N ILE A 100 11.69 16.60 2.29
CA ILE A 100 11.37 17.03 3.65
C ILE A 100 12.13 16.12 4.62
N GLU A 101 12.97 16.71 5.47
CA GLU A 101 13.85 16.02 6.43
C GLU A 101 14.85 15.02 5.81
N ASN A 102 15.06 15.08 4.49
CA ASN A 102 15.89 14.09 3.79
C ASN A 102 16.50 14.65 2.51
N VAL A 103 17.78 15.03 2.55
CA VAL A 103 18.45 15.74 1.44
C VAL A 103 19.09 14.79 0.41
N SER A 104 19.22 13.49 0.70
CA SER A 104 20.07 12.58 -0.11
C SER A 104 19.63 11.11 -0.21
N SER A 105 18.44 10.72 0.26
CA SER A 105 18.04 9.30 0.18
C SER A 105 17.65 8.87 -1.23
N ASP A 106 18.07 7.66 -1.62
CA ASP A 106 17.65 7.02 -2.85
C ASP A 106 16.18 6.58 -2.78
N GLU A 107 15.40 6.87 -3.81
CA GLU A 107 13.98 6.49 -3.90
C GLU A 107 13.76 4.97 -3.75
N GLY A 108 14.70 4.16 -4.25
CA GLY A 108 14.63 2.71 -4.12
C GLY A 108 14.78 2.24 -2.68
N ASP A 109 15.62 2.89 -1.89
CA ASP A 109 15.82 2.55 -0.48
C ASP A 109 14.65 3.00 0.38
N LEU A 110 14.07 4.17 0.10
CA LEU A 110 12.81 4.62 0.71
C LEU A 110 11.70 3.59 0.49
N LEU A 111 11.57 3.07 -0.73
CA LEU A 111 10.55 2.07 -1.04
C LEU A 111 10.82 0.71 -0.36
N LYS A 112 12.08 0.27 -0.29
CA LYS A 112 12.46 -0.95 0.44
C LYS A 112 12.09 -0.84 1.93
N GLU A 113 12.43 0.29 2.56
CA GLU A 113 12.13 0.55 3.96
C GLU A 113 10.61 0.54 4.21
N LEU A 114 9.83 1.22 3.37
CA LEU A 114 8.38 1.25 3.46
C LEU A 114 7.79 -0.16 3.40
N ILE A 115 8.22 -0.99 2.44
CA ILE A 115 7.66 -2.34 2.31
C ILE A 115 8.07 -3.25 3.46
N PHE A 116 9.28 -3.09 3.97
CA PHE A 116 9.69 -3.80 5.19
C PHE A 116 8.75 -3.49 6.36
N LYS A 117 8.46 -2.19 6.60
CA LYS A 117 7.52 -1.70 7.64
C LYS A 117 6.06 -2.16 7.43
N ILE A 118 5.65 -2.36 6.18
CA ILE A 118 4.31 -2.89 5.87
C ILE A 118 4.21 -4.38 6.24
N LEU A 119 5.23 -5.16 5.91
CA LEU A 119 5.20 -6.63 6.04
C LEU A 119 5.52 -7.14 7.45
N HIS A 120 6.28 -6.39 8.24
CA HIS A 120 6.66 -6.69 9.63
C HIS A 120 6.04 -5.63 10.54
#